data_AF-A0A934BGW4-F1
#
_entry.id   AF-A0A934BGW4-F1
#
_cell.length_a   1.000
_cell.length_b   1.000
_cell.length_c   1.000
_cell.angle_alpha   90.00
_cell.angle_beta   90.00
_cell.angle_gamma   90.00
#
_symmetry.space_group_name_H-M   'P 1'
#
loop_
_entity.id
_entity.type
_entity.pdbx_description
1 polymer ?
#
loop_
_entity_poly.entity_id
_entity_poly.type
_entity_poly.pdbx_seq_one_letter_code
_entity_poly.pdbx_strand_id
1 'polypeptide(L)' 'MKANSISACITTNKVEESRDFYIKHFGARVTFDCGWYVNLQFGTDSSTLQFMSPQQLGQPLCNTAGLMYNFTVDDVDRE' A
#
# COMPACT_ATOMS: atom_id res chain seq x y z
N MET A 1 -4.32 -25.54 1.65
CA MET A 1 -4.79 -24.16 1.91
C MET A 1 -5.17 -23.52 0.58
N LYS A 2 -6.23 -22.72 0.52
CA LYS A 2 -6.61 -21.91 -0.66
C LYS A 2 -6.72 -20.45 -0.24
N ALA A 3 -5.78 -19.61 -0.68
CA ALA A 3 -5.86 -18.16 -0.48
C ALA A 3 -6.67 -17.52 -1.61
N ASN A 4 -7.62 -16.64 -1.29
CA ASN A 4 -8.42 -15.93 -2.29
C ASN A 4 -7.80 -14.58 -2.69
N SER A 5 -6.94 -14.00 -1.85
CA SER A 5 -6.15 -12.79 -2.12
C SER A 5 -4.94 -12.71 -1.18
N ILE A 6 -3.99 -11.84 -1.52
CA ILE A 6 -2.80 -11.52 -0.72
C ILE A 6 -2.42 -10.06 -1.01
N SER A 7 -1.92 -9.34 0.00
CA SER A 7 -1.45 -7.96 -0.13
C SER A 7 -0.20 -7.73 0.72
N ALA A 8 0.44 -6.57 0.53
CA ALA A 8 1.62 -6.17 1.29
C ALA A 8 1.29 -4.98 2.21
N CYS A 9 1.80 -5.06 3.45
CA CYS A 9 1.78 -3.96 4.39
C CYS A 9 3.20 -3.48 4.69
N ILE A 10 3.45 -2.18 4.57
CA ILE A 10 4.75 -1.56 4.83
C ILE A 10 4.72 -0.79 6.14
N THR A 11 5.54 -1.22 7.09
CA THR A 11 5.81 -0.44 8.31
C THR A 11 6.72 0.74 7.97
N THR A 12 6.25 1.96 8.12
CA THR A 12 6.92 3.21 7.73
C THR A 12 6.56 4.35 8.68
N ASN A 13 7.42 5.36 8.79
CA ASN A 13 7.09 6.62 9.47
C ASN A 13 6.41 7.64 8.54
N LYS A 14 6.11 7.26 7.30
CA LYS A 14 5.58 8.13 6.25
C LYS A 14 4.20 7.67 5.75
N VAL A 15 3.28 7.36 6.66
CA VAL A 15 1.96 6.78 6.31
C VAL A 15 1.16 7.76 5.46
N GLU A 16 1.06 9.01 5.89
CA GLU A 16 0.30 10.05 5.18
C GLU A 16 0.92 10.34 3.81
N GLU A 17 2.24 10.49 3.73
CA GLU A 17 2.92 10.78 2.46
C GLU A 17 2.82 9.60 1.49
N SER A 18 2.86 8.35 2.00
CA SER A 18 2.66 7.16 1.17
C SER A 18 1.23 7.10 0.64
N ARG A 19 0.23 7.32 1.50
CA ARG A 19 -1.18 7.43 1.09
C ARG A 19 -1.35 8.46 -0.02
N ASP A 20 -0.89 9.69 0.23
CA ASP A 20 -1.10 10.80 -0.68
C ASP A 20 -0.39 10.60 -2.02
N PHE A 21 0.80 9.97 -2.02
CA PHE A 21 1.51 9.59 -3.23
C PHE A 21 0.68 8.65 -4.11
N TYR A 22 0.16 7.55 -3.54
CA TYR A 22 -0.60 6.56 -4.31
C TYR A 22 -1.99 7.07 -4.71
N ILE A 23 -2.64 7.92 -3.91
CA ILE A 23 -3.88 8.60 -4.34
C ILE A 23 -3.60 9.48 -5.56
N LYS A 24 -2.56 10.32 -5.46
CA LYS A 24 -2.27 11.34 -6.48
C LYS A 24 -1.76 10.74 -7.79
N HIS A 25 -0.90 9.74 -7.72
CA HIS A 25 -0.16 9.24 -8.89
C HIS A 25 -0.67 7.90 -9.43
N PHE A 26 -1.38 7.13 -8.61
CA PHE A 26 -1.88 5.79 -8.99
C PHE A 26 -3.41 5.69 -8.90
N GLY A 27 -4.10 6.81 -8.67
CA GLY A 27 -5.56 6.84 -8.54
C GLY A 27 -6.08 5.97 -7.40
N ALA A 28 -5.27 5.70 -6.38
CA ALA A 28 -5.64 4.80 -5.30
C ALA A 28 -6.81 5.36 -4.49
N ARG A 29 -7.70 4.47 -4.04
CA ARG A 29 -8.80 4.81 -3.13
C ARG A 29 -8.47 4.32 -1.72
N VAL A 30 -8.66 5.20 -0.74
CA VAL A 30 -8.60 4.81 0.68
C VAL A 30 -9.87 4.02 1.02
N THR A 31 -9.70 2.78 1.47
CA THR A 31 -10.82 1.94 1.92
C THR A 31 -10.90 1.86 3.45
N PHE A 32 -9.81 2.17 4.14
CA PHE A 32 -9.75 2.30 5.60
C PHE A 32 -8.58 3.20 5.99
N ASP A 33 -8.77 4.07 7.00
CA ASP A 33 -7.74 4.95 7.56
C ASP A 33 -8.04 5.20 9.04
N CYS A 34 -7.04 5.01 9.90
CA CYS A 34 -7.11 5.33 11.33
C CYS A 34 -5.89 6.15 11.82
N GLY A 35 -5.25 6.88 10.91
CA GLY A 35 -4.08 7.74 11.16
C GLY A 35 -2.77 6.96 11.20
N TRP A 36 -2.68 5.90 12.02
CA TRP A 36 -1.47 5.08 12.09
C TRP A 36 -1.45 3.91 11.11
N TYR A 37 -2.57 3.63 10.43
CA TYR A 37 -2.68 2.58 9.41
C TYR A 37 -3.64 3.03 8.32
N VAL A 38 -3.30 2.71 7.08
CA VAL A 38 -4.12 2.98 5.89
C VAL A 38 -4.17 1.76 4.99
N ASN A 39 -5.34 1.51 4.41
CA ASN A 39 -5.56 0.52 3.35
C ASN A 39 -5.93 1.21 2.05
N LEU A 40 -5.13 0.97 1.00
CA LEU A 40 -5.31 1.52 -0.34
C LEU A 40 -5.77 0.43 -1.29
N GLN A 41 -6.65 0.81 -2.21
CA GLN A 41 -7.19 -0.06 -3.26
C GLN A 41 -6.95 0.57 -4.64
N PHE A 42 -6.62 -0.28 -5.62
CA PHE A 42 -6.31 0.11 -7.00
C PHE A 42 -7.26 -0.59 -7.98
N GLY A 43 -8.29 0.12 -8.45
CA GLY A 43 -9.24 -0.38 -9.45
C GLY A 43 -10.20 -1.47 -8.94
N THR A 44 -9.68 -2.62 -8.49
CA THR A 44 -10.45 -3.80 -8.03
C THR A 44 -10.21 -4.11 -6.56
N ASP A 45 -11.10 -4.91 -5.96
CA ASP A 45 -11.02 -5.26 -4.54
C ASP A 45 -9.83 -6.14 -4.15
N SER A 46 -9.22 -6.84 -5.11
CA SER A 46 -8.06 -7.69 -4.88
C SER A 46 -6.72 -6.96 -4.91
N SER A 47 -6.67 -5.78 -5.52
CA SER A 47 -5.44 -5.00 -5.70
C SER A 47 -5.32 -3.99 -4.58
N THR A 48 -4.62 -4.34 -3.50
CA THR A 48 -4.49 -3.49 -2.31
C THR A 48 -3.06 -3.39 -1.78
N LEU A 49 -2.73 -2.23 -1.20
CA LEU A 49 -1.48 -1.99 -0.47
C LEU A 49 -1.77 -1.28 0.83
N GLN A 50 -1.04 -1.64 1.88
CA GLN A 50 -1.23 -1.08 3.21
C GLN A 50 0.04 -0.40 3.71
N PHE A 51 -0.12 0.67 4.50
CA PHE A 51 0.98 1.35 5.18
C PHE A 51 0.62 1.55 6.63
N MET A 52 1.60 1.38 7.52
CA MET A 52 1.37 1.57 8.95
C MET A 52 2.58 2.15 9.68
N SER A 53 2.31 2.94 10.71
CA SER A 53 3.30 3.40 11.67
C SER A 53 3.60 2.30 12.68
N PRO A 54 4.84 2.18 13.19
CA PRO A 54 5.18 1.30 14.30
C PRO A 54 4.25 1.51 15.50
N GLN A 55 3.72 0.44 16.07
CA GLN A 55 2.81 0.50 17.22
C GLN A 55 3.51 0.17 18.54
N GLN A 56 4.71 -0.42 18.47
CA GLN A 56 5.49 -0.81 19.64
C GLN A 56 6.88 -0.19 19.56
N LEU A 57 7.43 0.20 20.71
CA LEU A 57 8.80 0.69 20.80
C LEU A 57 9.76 -0.37 20.27
N GLY A 58 10.57 0.00 19.28
CA GLY A 58 11.54 -0.90 18.67
C GLY A 58 10.98 -1.82 17.57
N GLN A 59 9.70 -1.71 17.21
CA GLN A 59 9.19 -2.39 16.02
C GLN A 59 9.93 -1.86 14.79
N PRO A 60 10.56 -2.74 13.97
CA PRO A 60 11.38 -2.29 12.87
C PRO A 60 10.54 -1.68 11.75
N LEU A 61 11.08 -0.64 11.12
CA LEU A 61 10.60 -0.19 9.82
C LEU A 61 10.92 -1.26 8.78
N CYS A 62 10.07 -1.36 7.77
CA CYS A 62 10.34 -2.22 6.63
C CYS A 62 11.54 -1.67 5.85
N ASN A 63 12.59 -2.48 5.69
CA ASN A 63 13.66 -2.17 4.73
C ASN A 63 13.17 -2.56 3.33
N THR A 64 12.74 -1.58 2.55
CA THR A 64 12.15 -1.79 1.22
C THR A 64 13.19 -1.92 0.12
N ALA A 65 14.50 -1.97 0.44
CA ALA A 65 15.53 -2.19 -0.56
C ALA A 65 15.31 -3.53 -1.28
N GLY A 66 15.16 -3.45 -2.61
CA GLY A 66 14.89 -4.62 -3.47
C GLY A 66 13.42 -5.04 -3.54
N LEU A 67 12.50 -4.34 -2.86
CA LEU A 67 11.07 -4.58 -2.99
C LEU A 67 10.53 -3.90 -4.26
N MET A 68 9.79 -4.64 -5.08
CA MET A 68 9.05 -4.09 -6.22
C MET A 68 7.59 -4.55 -6.18
N TYR A 69 6.68 -3.62 -6.47
CA TYR A 69 5.29 -3.91 -6.77
C TYR A 69 5.10 -3.84 -8.27
N ASN A 70 4.63 -4.93 -8.87
CA ASN A 70 4.32 -4.98 -10.29
C ASN A 70 2.81 -4.78 -10.47
N PHE A 71 2.44 -3.73 -11.20
CA PHE A 71 1.06 -3.44 -11.55
C PHE A 71 0.82 -3.93 -12.98
N THR A 72 -0.20 -4.77 -13.15
CA THR A 72 -0.76 -5.07 -14.47
C THR A 72 -1.86 -4.06 -14.74
N VAL A 73 -1.73 -3.33 -15.85
CA VAL A 73 -2.71 -2.35 -16.33
C VAL A 73 -3.09 -2.67 -17.77
N ASP A 74 -4.20 -2.10 -18.25
CA ASP A 74 -4.69 -2.36 -19.60
C ASP A 74 -3.77 -1.73 -20.67
N ASP A 75 -3.22 -0.54 -20.43
CA ASP A 75 -2.33 0.17 -21.36
C ASP A 75 -1.27 1.01 -20.62
N VAL A 76 -0.03 0.53 -20.58
CA VAL A 76 1.09 1.19 -19.86
C VAL A 76 1.46 2.58 -20.42
N ASP A 77 1.09 2.90 -21.66
CA ASP A 77 1.41 4.20 -22.28
C ASP A 77 0.35 5.27 -21.94
N ARG A 78 -0.81 4.86 -21.39
CA ARG A 78 -1.93 5.75 -21.06
C ARG A 78 -2.17 5.95 -19.58
N GLU A 79 -1.65 5.04 -18.73
CA GLU A 79 -1.72 5.16 -17.27
C GLU A 79 -0.61 6.05 -16.67
#